data_AF-J9DVD5-F1
#
_entry.id   AF-J9DVD5-F1
#
_cell.length_a   1.000
_cell.length_b   1.000
_cell.length_c   1.000
_cell.angle_alpha   90.00
_cell.angle_beta   90.00
_cell.angle_gamma   90.00
#
_symmetry.space_group_name_H-M   'P 1'
#
loop_
_entity.id
_entity.type
_entity.pdbx_description
1 polymer ?
#
loop_
_entity_poly.entity_id
_entity_poly.type
_entity_poly.pdbx_seq_one_letter_code
_entity_poly.pdbx_strand_id
1 'polypeptide(L)'
;MTGNRETAFISAVASAGIVHAITKGCSAGNLTECGCDSQPGGQRYTDLDHASAIGREKFSWGGCSDNSKYGVHFAKQFLDRFEREQYEKDRDIRHLMNLHNNFVGREAIVQNMRKQCRCHGVSGSCEFKTCWLQMPRFAEIGEMLKQRYNHFAVQVLLFHL
;
A
#
# COMPACT_ATOMS: atom_id res chain seq x y z
N MET A 1 5.48 22.93 -6.74
CA MET A 1 4.34 22.55 -7.61
C MET A 1 3.12 23.40 -7.28
N THR A 2 2.28 23.71 -8.26
CA THR A 2 1.03 24.46 -8.04
C THR A 2 0.01 23.58 -7.32
N GLY A 3 -0.74 24.13 -6.36
CA GLY A 3 -1.77 23.37 -5.63
C GLY A 3 -2.99 23.11 -6.50
N ASN A 4 -2.98 22.00 -7.25
CA ASN A 4 -4.11 21.55 -8.08
C ASN A 4 -4.40 20.06 -7.85
N ARG A 5 -5.54 19.58 -8.37
CA ARG A 5 -5.98 18.19 -8.16
C ARG A 5 -5.03 17.19 -8.80
N GLU A 6 -4.39 17.57 -9.90
CA GLU A 6 -3.43 16.76 -10.64
C GLU A 6 -2.16 16.52 -9.82
N THR A 7 -1.66 17.56 -9.15
CA THR A 7 -0.51 17.45 -8.22
C THR A 7 -0.85 16.54 -7.05
N ALA A 8 -2.09 16.65 -6.50
CA ALA A 8 -2.53 15.75 -5.44
C ALA A 8 -2.51 14.27 -5.87
N PHE A 9 -2.98 13.99 -7.09
CA PHE A 9 -2.90 12.65 -7.67
C PHE A 9 -1.46 12.19 -7.89
N ILE A 10 -0.57 13.06 -8.41
CA ILE A 10 0.85 12.75 -8.63
C ILE A 10 1.53 12.38 -7.30
N SER A 11 1.33 13.16 -6.24
CA SER A 11 1.91 12.87 -4.91
C SER A 11 1.40 11.51 -4.38
N ALA A 12 0.11 11.24 -4.50
CA ALA A 12 -0.47 9.98 -4.07
C ALA A 12 0.07 8.77 -4.87
N VAL A 13 0.08 8.84 -6.21
CA VAL A 13 0.54 7.73 -7.05
C VAL A 13 2.05 7.51 -6.93
N ALA A 14 2.84 8.58 -6.77
CA ALA A 14 4.28 8.47 -6.53
C ALA A 14 4.58 7.77 -5.19
N SER A 15 3.90 8.19 -4.12
CA SER A 15 4.01 7.56 -2.80
C SER A 15 3.61 6.09 -2.83
N ALA A 16 2.49 5.76 -3.48
CA ALA A 16 2.07 4.37 -3.69
C ALA A 16 3.08 3.57 -4.52
N GLY A 17 3.66 4.19 -5.55
CA GLY A 17 4.67 3.59 -6.42
C GLY A 17 5.94 3.22 -5.68
N ILE A 18 6.42 4.08 -4.78
CA ILE A 18 7.58 3.78 -3.92
C ILE A 18 7.27 2.58 -3.02
N VAL A 19 6.11 2.57 -2.34
CA VAL A 19 5.72 1.43 -1.48
C VAL A 19 5.69 0.13 -2.30
N HIS A 20 5.08 0.17 -3.48
CA HIS A 20 4.94 -1.00 -4.36
C HIS A 20 6.30 -1.51 -4.83
N ALA A 21 7.14 -0.63 -5.39
CA ALA A 21 8.44 -1.01 -5.93
C ALA A 21 9.39 -1.54 -4.85
N ILE A 22 9.48 -0.88 -3.70
CA ILE A 22 10.33 -1.31 -2.59
C ILE A 22 9.85 -2.65 -2.04
N THR A 23 8.55 -2.78 -1.75
CA THR A 23 8.00 -4.02 -1.19
C THR A 23 8.19 -5.19 -2.15
N LYS A 24 8.01 -4.99 -3.46
CA LYS A 24 8.28 -6.02 -4.48
C LYS A 24 9.77 -6.35 -4.60
N GLY A 25 10.64 -5.36 -4.51
CA GLY A 25 12.08 -5.57 -4.45
C GLY A 25 12.47 -6.46 -3.27
N CYS A 26 11.89 -6.20 -2.08
CA CYS A 26 12.10 -7.01 -0.88
C CYS A 26 11.60 -8.46 -1.07
N SER A 27 10.37 -8.65 -1.56
CA SER A 27 9.80 -10.00 -1.69
C SER A 27 10.41 -10.82 -2.84
N ALA A 28 10.99 -10.16 -3.84
CA ALA A 28 11.78 -10.82 -4.89
C ALA A 28 13.21 -11.17 -4.45
N GLY A 29 13.68 -10.67 -3.30
CA GLY A 29 15.07 -10.83 -2.86
C GLY A 29 16.07 -9.95 -3.63
N ASN A 30 15.58 -8.90 -4.32
CA ASN A 30 16.43 -7.96 -5.07
C ASN A 30 17.06 -6.88 -4.19
N LEU A 31 16.62 -6.76 -2.93
CA LEU A 31 17.12 -5.79 -1.96
C LEU A 31 17.68 -6.53 -0.75
N THR A 32 18.85 -6.11 -0.26
CA THR A 32 19.56 -6.79 0.83
C THR A 32 19.07 -6.41 2.22
N GLU A 33 18.47 -5.22 2.35
CA GLU A 33 18.07 -4.59 3.61
C GLU A 33 16.68 -5.03 4.08
N CYS A 34 15.98 -5.83 3.29
CA CYS A 34 14.62 -6.27 3.58
C CYS A 34 14.30 -7.63 2.93
N GLY A 35 13.16 -8.20 3.31
CA GLY A 35 12.68 -9.46 2.76
C GLY A 35 11.17 -9.61 2.92
N CYS A 36 10.71 -10.86 2.87
CA CYS A 36 9.32 -11.23 3.14
C CYS A 36 8.90 -10.82 4.56
N ASP A 37 7.60 -10.58 4.77
CA ASP A 37 7.07 -10.37 6.11
C ASP A 37 7.11 -11.66 6.93
N SER A 38 7.75 -11.61 8.10
CA SER A 38 7.83 -12.71 9.05
C SER A 38 6.55 -12.93 9.85
N GLN A 39 5.65 -11.94 9.90
CA GLN A 39 4.41 -12.00 10.67
C GLN A 39 3.20 -11.54 9.83
N PRO A 40 2.88 -12.23 8.73
CA PRO A 40 1.83 -11.81 7.79
C PRO A 40 0.44 -11.70 8.43
N GLY A 41 0.13 -12.55 9.43
CA GLY A 41 -1.13 -12.50 10.16
C GLY A 41 -1.37 -11.19 10.92
N GLY A 42 -0.34 -10.36 11.13
CA GLY A 42 -0.45 -9.04 11.76
C GLY A 42 -0.62 -7.88 10.77
N GLN A 43 -0.76 -8.14 9.46
CA GLN A 43 -1.12 -7.12 8.48
C GLN A 43 -2.64 -7.04 8.30
N ARG A 44 -3.13 -5.87 7.89
CA ARG A 44 -4.50 -5.75 7.36
C ARG A 44 -4.52 -6.38 5.97
N TYR A 45 -5.52 -7.20 5.68
CA TYR A 45 -5.74 -7.78 4.36
C TYR A 45 -7.21 -8.13 4.15
N THR A 46 -7.59 -8.23 2.89
CA THR A 46 -8.88 -8.77 2.47
C THR A 46 -8.75 -10.26 2.19
N ASP A 47 -9.65 -11.05 2.76
CA ASP A 47 -9.79 -12.46 2.45
C ASP A 47 -10.81 -12.61 1.33
N LEU A 48 -10.35 -12.96 0.13
CA LEU A 48 -11.22 -13.16 -1.03
C LEU A 48 -11.84 -14.57 -1.05
N ASP A 49 -11.35 -15.49 -0.21
CA ASP A 49 -11.90 -16.84 -0.09
C ASP A 49 -13.20 -16.76 0.74
N HIS A 50 -14.36 -16.70 0.06
CA HIS A 50 -15.68 -16.65 0.70
C HIS A 50 -16.03 -17.91 1.53
N ALA A 51 -15.27 -18.99 1.38
CA ALA A 51 -15.46 -20.24 2.11
C ALA A 51 -15.06 -20.15 3.61
N SER A 52 -14.27 -19.15 4.00
CA SER A 52 -13.81 -18.97 5.39
C SER A 52 -14.89 -18.44 6.34
N ALA A 53 -16.06 -18.04 5.83
CA ALA A 53 -17.20 -17.57 6.63
C ALA A 53 -18.04 -18.70 7.25
N ILE A 54 -17.96 -19.93 6.73
CA ILE A 54 -18.87 -21.04 7.10
C ILE A 54 -18.18 -22.13 7.93
N GLY A 55 -16.85 -22.15 7.99
CA GLY A 55 -16.08 -23.06 8.81
C GLY A 55 -14.62 -22.64 8.84
N ARG A 56 -13.93 -22.91 9.95
CA ARG A 56 -12.49 -22.63 10.10
C ARG A 56 -11.69 -23.53 9.14
N GLU A 57 -11.65 -23.19 7.86
CA GLU A 57 -10.72 -23.81 6.92
C GLU A 57 -9.30 -23.59 7.45
N LYS A 58 -8.62 -24.69 7.75
CA LYS A 58 -7.24 -24.67 8.23
C LYS A 58 -6.33 -24.37 7.04
N PHE A 59 -5.76 -23.17 7.01
CA PHE A 59 -4.63 -22.85 6.15
C PHE A 59 -3.36 -22.70 6.98
N SER A 60 -2.21 -22.81 6.32
CA SER A 60 -0.91 -22.47 6.90
C SER A 60 -0.36 -21.21 6.24
N TRP A 61 0.30 -20.35 7.01
CA TRP A 61 1.12 -19.28 6.43
C TRP A 61 2.38 -19.90 5.83
N GLY A 62 2.73 -19.49 4.61
CA GLY A 62 3.96 -19.92 3.96
C GLY A 62 4.23 -19.10 2.70
N GLY A 63 5.28 -19.45 1.95
CA GLY A 63 5.73 -18.63 0.83
C GLY A 63 6.31 -17.29 1.29
N CYS A 64 6.25 -16.28 0.42
CA CYS A 64 6.76 -14.94 0.69
C CYS A 64 5.61 -13.93 0.75
N SER A 65 5.29 -13.45 1.95
CA SER A 65 4.31 -12.38 2.10
C SER A 65 4.97 -11.02 1.87
N ASP A 66 4.35 -10.18 1.05
CA ASP A 66 4.81 -8.82 0.77
C ASP A 66 4.87 -8.00 2.08
N ASN A 67 6.04 -7.44 2.42
CA ASN A 67 6.23 -6.60 3.60
C ASN A 67 5.85 -5.13 3.33
N SER A 68 4.55 -4.88 3.18
CA SER A 68 4.02 -3.54 2.88
C SER A 68 4.38 -2.51 3.97
N LYS A 69 4.52 -2.94 5.23
CA LYS A 69 4.94 -2.09 6.37
C LYS A 69 6.33 -1.50 6.14
N TYR A 70 7.28 -2.30 5.64
CA TYR A 70 8.61 -1.83 5.29
C TYR A 70 8.56 -0.82 4.13
N GLY A 71 7.82 -1.12 3.05
CA GLY A 71 7.65 -0.18 1.94
C GLY A 71 7.05 1.17 2.39
N VAL A 72 6.04 1.14 3.26
CA VAL A 72 5.45 2.35 3.87
C VAL A 72 6.46 3.12 4.71
N HIS A 73 7.27 2.43 5.51
CA HIS A 73 8.33 3.05 6.31
C HIS A 73 9.33 3.78 5.42
N PHE A 74 9.83 3.11 4.37
CA PHE A 74 10.75 3.69 3.40
C PHE A 74 10.15 4.92 2.71
N ALA A 75 8.91 4.81 2.21
CA ALA A 75 8.24 5.93 1.54
C ALA A 75 8.06 7.15 2.44
N LYS A 76 7.80 6.97 3.74
CA LYS A 76 7.76 8.07 4.72
C LYS A 76 9.13 8.73 4.91
N GLN A 77 10.20 7.93 5.02
CA GLN A 77 11.56 8.47 5.16
C GLN A 77 12.01 9.24 3.92
N PHE A 78 11.59 8.80 2.72
CA PHE A 78 11.97 9.42 1.47
C PHE A 78 11.13 10.67 1.13
N LEU A 79 9.80 10.56 1.17
CA LEU A 79 8.90 11.66 0.76
C LEU A 79 8.50 12.55 1.93
N ASP A 80 7.98 11.98 3.02
CA ASP A 80 7.40 12.79 4.10
C ASP A 80 8.47 13.59 4.85
N ARG A 81 9.69 13.05 4.97
CA ARG A 81 10.82 13.78 5.54
C ARG A 81 11.13 15.03 4.70
N PHE A 82 11.22 14.88 3.38
CA PHE A 82 11.46 16.01 2.48
C PHE A 82 10.36 17.08 2.60
N GLU A 83 9.09 16.69 2.58
CA GLU A 83 7.97 17.64 2.70
C GLU A 83 7.99 18.39 4.05
N ARG A 84 8.35 17.71 5.15
CA ARG A 84 8.49 18.35 6.47
C ARG A 84 9.64 19.35 6.50
N GLU A 85 10.80 18.97 5.96
CA GLU A 85 11.97 19.85 5.89
C GLU A 85 11.71 21.09 5.02
N GLN A 86 10.89 20.98 3.96
CA GLN A 86 10.50 22.15 3.17
C GLN A 86 9.47 23.03 3.90
N TYR A 87 8.46 22.43 4.52
CA TYR A 87 7.47 23.17 5.33
C TYR A 87 8.13 23.99 6.45
N GLU A 88 9.19 23.47 7.08
CA GLU A 88 9.94 24.20 8.10
C GLU A 88 10.66 25.43 7.54
N LYS A 89 11.03 25.44 6.25
CA LYS A 89 11.76 26.53 5.60
C LYS A 89 10.86 27.67 5.15
N ASP A 90 9.75 27.35 4.49
CA ASP A 90 8.90 28.35 3.83
C ASP A 90 7.49 28.48 4.43
N ARG A 91 7.11 27.57 5.34
CA ARG A 91 5.77 27.50 5.96
C ARG A 91 4.65 27.35 4.94
N ASP A 92 4.97 26.83 3.75
CA ASP A 92 4.00 26.61 2.71
C ASP A 92 3.14 25.37 2.99
N ILE A 93 1.87 25.63 3.27
CA ILE A 93 0.81 24.64 3.48
C ILE A 93 0.71 23.56 2.39
N ARG A 94 1.19 23.81 1.16
CA ARG A 94 1.22 22.81 0.09
C ARG A 94 2.01 21.58 0.51
N HIS A 95 3.04 21.73 1.35
CA HIS A 95 3.77 20.60 1.93
C HIS A 95 2.88 19.74 2.84
N LEU A 96 1.99 20.34 3.62
CA LEU A 96 1.00 19.61 4.42
C LEU A 96 -0.02 18.89 3.55
N MET A 97 -0.45 19.50 2.44
CA MET A 97 -1.29 18.84 1.44
C MET A 97 -0.59 17.63 0.82
N ASN A 98 0.69 17.77 0.45
CA ASN A 98 1.50 16.67 -0.08
C ASN A 98 1.66 15.53 0.93
N LEU A 99 1.90 15.82 2.21
CA LEU A 99 1.93 14.81 3.27
C LEU A 99 0.63 14.00 3.35
N HIS A 100 -0.52 14.68 3.24
CA HIS A 100 -1.83 14.02 3.20
C HIS A 100 -1.97 13.14 1.95
N ASN A 101 -1.65 13.66 0.77
CA ASN A 101 -1.77 12.92 -0.49
C ASN A 101 -0.82 11.71 -0.52
N ASN A 102 0.40 11.87 -0.01
CA ASN A 102 1.36 10.78 0.17
C ASN A 102 0.79 9.69 1.08
N PHE A 103 0.14 10.07 2.18
CA PHE A 103 -0.55 9.14 3.07
C PHE A 103 -1.66 8.38 2.34
N VAL A 104 -2.52 9.08 1.59
CA VAL A 104 -3.59 8.45 0.78
C VAL A 104 -3.03 7.40 -0.20
N GLY A 105 -1.91 7.72 -0.86
CA GLY A 105 -1.21 6.80 -1.74
C GLY A 105 -0.76 5.51 -1.06
N ARG A 106 -0.16 5.61 0.13
CA ARG A 106 0.29 4.45 0.91
C ARG A 106 -0.87 3.61 1.42
N GLU A 107 -1.94 4.27 1.89
CA GLU A 107 -3.13 3.58 2.37
C GLU A 107 -3.85 2.82 1.25
N ALA A 108 -3.81 3.31 0.01
CA ALA A 108 -4.36 2.57 -1.13
C ALA A 108 -3.70 1.19 -1.30
N ILE A 109 -2.42 1.03 -0.94
CA ILE A 109 -1.74 -0.27 -0.91
C ILE A 109 -2.17 -1.08 0.31
N VAL A 110 -1.97 -0.52 1.52
CA VAL A 110 -2.14 -1.26 2.79
C VAL A 110 -3.57 -1.76 2.98
N GLN A 111 -4.56 -0.98 2.58
CA GLN A 111 -5.97 -1.36 2.73
C GLN A 111 -6.40 -2.44 1.74
N ASN A 112 -5.62 -2.68 0.69
CA ASN A 112 -5.97 -3.58 -0.41
C ASN A 112 -5.02 -4.78 -0.51
N MET A 113 -4.20 -5.04 0.51
CA MET A 113 -3.47 -6.29 0.63
C MET A 113 -4.45 -7.48 0.55
N ARG A 114 -4.07 -8.54 -0.16
CA ARG A 114 -4.92 -9.71 -0.39
C ARG A 114 -4.21 -10.97 0.08
N LYS A 115 -4.97 -11.86 0.71
CA LYS A 115 -4.52 -13.24 0.94
C LYS A 115 -4.58 -14.01 -0.37
N GLN A 116 -3.46 -14.58 -0.77
CA GLN A 116 -3.35 -15.51 -1.89
C GLN A 116 -3.06 -16.89 -1.32
N CYS A 117 -3.69 -17.92 -1.87
CA CYS A 117 -3.54 -19.29 -1.39
C CYS A 117 -3.24 -20.24 -2.54
N ARG A 118 -2.43 -21.26 -2.25
CA ARG A 118 -2.20 -22.41 -3.12
C ARG A 118 -2.76 -23.65 -2.43
N CYS A 119 -3.61 -24.37 -3.15
CA CYS A 119 -4.17 -25.63 -2.69
C CYS A 119 -3.20 -26.79 -2.91
N HIS A 120 -3.20 -27.70 -1.94
CA HIS A 120 -2.41 -28.92 -1.88
C HIS A 120 -3.37 -30.05 -1.49
N GLY A 121 -3.64 -30.96 -2.43
CA GLY A 121 -4.55 -32.07 -2.19
C GLY A 121 -4.55 -33.03 -3.37
N VAL A 122 -4.99 -34.27 -3.11
CA VAL A 122 -5.06 -35.32 -4.14
C VAL A 122 -6.01 -34.84 -5.24
N SER A 123 -5.59 -34.99 -6.50
CA SER A 123 -6.36 -34.56 -7.68
C SER A 123 -6.73 -33.07 -7.70
N GLY A 124 -5.98 -32.21 -7.01
CA GLY A 124 -6.20 -30.76 -7.00
C GLY A 124 -7.24 -30.28 -5.98
N SER A 125 -7.60 -31.10 -4.98
CA SER A 125 -8.44 -30.64 -3.87
C SER A 125 -7.74 -29.57 -3.01
N CYS A 126 -8.54 -28.75 -2.32
CA CYS A 126 -8.06 -27.70 -1.39
C CYS A 126 -8.10 -28.15 0.08
N GLU A 127 -7.97 -29.46 0.34
CA GLU A 127 -7.99 -30.01 1.70
C GLU A 127 -6.90 -29.40 2.60
N PHE A 128 -5.72 -29.14 2.02
CA PHE A 128 -4.69 -28.31 2.62
C PHE A 128 -4.41 -27.12 1.71
N LYS A 129 -4.14 -25.95 2.30
CA LYS A 129 -3.66 -24.80 1.54
C LYS A 129 -2.63 -23.99 2.31
N THR A 130 -1.69 -23.43 1.55
CA THR A 130 -0.68 -22.51 2.05
C THR A 130 -0.95 -21.14 1.48
N CYS A 131 -0.96 -20.12 2.34
CA CYS A 131 -1.31 -18.76 1.96
C CYS A 131 -0.21 -17.76 2.30
N TRP A 132 -0.15 -16.68 1.52
CA TRP A 132 0.71 -15.51 1.71
C TRP A 132 -0.07 -14.24 1.43
N LEU A 133 0.44 -13.10 1.90
CA LEU A 133 -0.11 -11.79 1.55
C LEU A 133 0.58 -11.19 0.34
N GLN A 134 -0.20 -10.60 -0.55
CA GLN A 134 0.32 -9.94 -1.74
C GLN A 134 -0.36 -8.59 -1.94
N MET A 135 0.43 -7.58 -2.32
CA MET A 135 -0.10 -6.30 -2.78
C MET A 135 -0.89 -6.49 -4.09
N PRO A 136 -1.92 -5.66 -4.35
CA PRO A 136 -2.57 -5.61 -5.66
C PRO A 136 -1.60 -5.30 -6.80
N ARG A 137 -2.06 -5.53 -8.03
CA ARG A 137 -1.35 -5.02 -9.20
C ARG A 137 -1.35 -3.49 -9.14
N PHE A 138 -0.24 -2.87 -9.52
CA PHE A 138 -0.13 -1.41 -9.43
C PHE A 138 -1.16 -0.69 -10.31
N ALA A 139 -1.59 -1.30 -11.42
CA ALA A 139 -2.68 -0.78 -12.25
C ALA A 139 -4.01 -0.64 -11.47
N GLU A 140 -4.33 -1.59 -10.59
CA GLU A 140 -5.53 -1.52 -9.74
C GLU A 140 -5.41 -0.35 -8.76
N ILE A 141 -4.23 -0.14 -8.17
CA ILE A 141 -3.96 0.99 -7.28
C ILE A 141 -4.08 2.32 -8.02
N GLY A 142 -3.54 2.40 -9.23
CA GLY A 142 -3.66 3.57 -10.09
C GLY A 142 -5.12 3.92 -10.38
N GLU A 143 -5.95 2.92 -10.69
CA GLU A 143 -7.38 3.10 -10.92
C GLU A 143 -8.11 3.57 -9.65
N MET A 144 -7.82 2.97 -8.49
CA MET A 144 -8.39 3.39 -7.21
C MET A 144 -8.05 4.86 -6.88
N LEU A 145 -6.80 5.26 -7.10
CA LEU A 145 -6.36 6.64 -6.89
C LEU A 145 -6.99 7.59 -7.93
N LYS A 146 -7.19 7.12 -9.17
CA LYS A 146 -7.85 7.90 -10.23
C LYS A 146 -9.32 8.16 -9.89
N GLN A 147 -10.00 7.18 -9.32
CA GLN A 147 -11.38 7.35 -8.82
C GLN A 147 -11.43 8.35 -7.66
N ARG A 148 -10.47 8.31 -6.73
CA ARG A 148 -10.34 9.33 -5.67
C ARG A 148 -10.12 10.73 -6.25
N TYR A 149 -9.25 10.85 -7.25
CA TYR A 149 -9.04 12.11 -7.96
C TYR A 149 -10.33 12.64 -8.63
N ASN A 150 -11.09 11.78 -9.31
CA ASN A 150 -12.28 12.19 -10.05
C ASN A 150 -13.45 12.60 -9.13
N HIS A 151 -13.64 11.90 -8.00
CA HIS A 151 -14.89 11.98 -7.24
C HIS A 151 -14.74 12.44 -5.80
N PHE A 152 -13.53 12.37 -5.22
CA PHE A 152 -13.32 12.58 -3.78
C PHE A 152 -12.23 13.62 -3.46
N ALA A 153 -11.62 14.24 -4.47
CA ALA A 153 -10.66 15.32 -4.26
C ALA A 153 -11.37 16.58 -3.76
N VAL A 154 -10.91 17.12 -2.62
CA VAL A 154 -11.50 18.30 -1.97
C VAL A 154 -10.55 19.48 -2.10
N GLN A 155 -11.09 20.65 -2.47
CA GLN A 155 -10.36 21.90 -2.42
C GLN A 155 -10.34 22.42 -0.99
N VAL A 156 -9.14 22.67 -0.47
CA VAL A 156 -8.95 23.28 0.84
C VAL A 156 -8.81 24.80 0.65
N LEU A 157 -9.65 25.57 1.34
CA LEU A 157 -9.55 27.03 1.38
C LEU A 157 -8.71 27.43 2.58
N LEU A 158 -7.75 28.32 2.33
CA LEU A 158 -6.92 28.90 3.37
C LEU A 158 -7.34 30.34 3.55
N PHE A 159 -8.01 30.61 4.65
CA PHE A 159 -8.20 31.98 5.10
C PHE A 159 -6.86 32.43 5.65
N HIS A 160 -6.23 33.42 4.99
CA HIS A 160 -5.21 34.23 5.66
C HIS A 160 -5.94 34.96 6.79
N LEU A 161 -5.62 34.59 8.04
CA LEU A 161 -5.89 35.40 9.22
C LEU A 161 -4.77 36.44 9.36
#